data_AF-A0A016VS84-F1
#
_entry.id   AF-A0A016VS84-F1
#
_cell.length_a   1.000
_cell.length_b   1.000
_cell.length_c   1.000
_cell.angle_alpha   90.00
_cell.angle_beta   90.00
_cell.angle_gamma   90.00
#
_symmetry.space_group_name_H-M   'P 1'
#
loop_
_entity.id
_entity.type
_entity.pdbx_description
1 polymer ?
#
loop_
_entity_poly.entity_id
_entity_poly.type
_entity_poly.pdbx_seq_one_letter_code
_entity_poly.pdbx_strand_id
1 'polypeptide(L)'
;MLLVTTTFPPVVLLLSMIIHNVAAVPACGQCMPKWVTFYSTPGSNIPPVKKMRPNSLAGCRRMSIICTTPPHANKSFMTFNGSVNNPWPAVNATALLECHPDKKWYFRRGPSKFVVKSVRCFWG
;
A
#
# COMPACT_ATOMS: atom_id res chain seq x y z
N MET A 1 -57.46 -19.32 24.21
CA MET A 1 -57.63 -20.76 23.85
C MET A 1 -57.44 -20.88 22.35
N LEU A 2 -56.52 -21.78 21.94
CA LEU A 2 -56.36 -22.52 20.67
C LEU A 2 -56.94 -21.89 19.37
N LEU A 3 -56.23 -21.82 18.23
CA LEU A 3 -55.51 -22.89 17.54
C LEU A 3 -54.57 -22.29 16.46
N VAL A 4 -53.45 -22.98 16.24
CA VAL A 4 -52.57 -22.87 15.07
C VAL A 4 -53.31 -23.41 13.83
N THR A 5 -53.18 -22.79 12.65
CA THR A 5 -52.79 -23.44 11.37
C THR A 5 -52.80 -22.47 10.17
N THR A 6 -51.66 -22.45 9.48
CA THR A 6 -51.44 -22.38 8.00
C THR A 6 -52.23 -21.37 7.17
N THR A 7 -51.53 -20.47 6.48
CA THR A 7 -51.34 -20.49 5.00
C THR A 7 -50.66 -19.19 4.55
N PHE A 8 -49.48 -19.30 3.93
CA PHE A 8 -48.84 -18.20 3.21
C PHE A 8 -49.50 -18.00 1.85
N PRO A 9 -49.89 -16.77 1.47
CA PRO A 9 -49.76 -16.32 0.10
C PRO A 9 -48.43 -15.55 -0.07
N PRO A 10 -47.69 -15.80 -1.16
CA PRO A 10 -46.47 -15.06 -1.50
C PRO A 10 -46.88 -13.66 -2.02
N VAL A 11 -45.91 -12.76 -2.20
CA VAL A 11 -46.10 -11.39 -2.75
C VAL A 11 -46.48 -10.35 -1.70
N VAL A 12 -45.47 -9.74 -1.06
CA VAL A 12 -45.27 -8.26 -0.93
C VAL A 12 -43.85 -8.10 -0.35
N LEU A 13 -42.80 -8.08 -1.17
CA LEU A 13 -42.20 -6.85 -1.70
C LEU A 13 -41.69 -5.85 -0.64
N LEU A 14 -41.11 -6.32 0.46
CA LEU A 14 -40.21 -5.52 1.30
C LEU A 14 -38.95 -6.32 1.67
N LEU A 15 -38.29 -6.93 0.68
CA LEU A 15 -36.84 -7.04 0.77
C LEU A 15 -36.30 -5.63 0.55
N SER A 16 -36.28 -4.87 1.63
CA SER A 16 -35.37 -3.74 1.82
C SER A 16 -33.98 -4.28 1.51
N MET A 17 -33.58 -4.14 0.24
CA MET A 17 -32.20 -4.25 -0.19
C MET A 17 -31.44 -3.18 0.59
N ILE A 18 -31.00 -3.53 1.78
CA ILE A 18 -29.75 -3.01 2.31
C ILE A 18 -28.73 -3.56 1.33
N ILE A 19 -28.57 -2.83 0.22
CA ILE A 19 -27.37 -2.86 -0.59
C ILE A 19 -26.31 -2.53 0.44
N HIS A 20 -25.72 -3.59 0.99
CA HIS A 20 -24.42 -3.50 1.59
C HIS A 20 -23.63 -2.92 0.44
N ASN A 21 -23.32 -1.62 0.56
CA ASN A 21 -22.18 -1.03 -0.10
C ASN A 21 -21.00 -1.87 0.39
N VAL A 22 -20.83 -3.06 -0.21
CA VAL A 22 -19.53 -3.66 -0.39
C VAL A 22 -18.85 -2.57 -1.18
N ALA A 23 -18.23 -1.63 -0.47
CA ALA A 23 -17.45 -0.57 -1.05
C ALA A 23 -16.49 -1.34 -1.94
N ALA A 24 -16.81 -1.37 -3.23
CA ALA A 24 -16.08 -2.17 -4.21
C ALA A 24 -14.63 -1.80 -3.95
N VAL A 25 -13.80 -2.78 -3.57
CA VAL A 25 -12.44 -2.51 -3.08
C VAL A 25 -11.89 -1.46 -4.04
N PRO A 26 -11.68 -0.22 -3.56
CA PRO A 26 -11.53 0.88 -4.48
C PRO A 26 -10.33 0.54 -5.34
N ALA A 27 -10.26 1.00 -6.60
CA ALA A 27 -9.18 0.57 -7.48
C ALA A 27 -7.78 0.81 -6.84
N CYS A 28 -7.71 1.77 -5.91
CA CYS A 28 -6.57 2.05 -5.02
C CYS A 28 -6.26 1.00 -3.93
N GLY A 29 -7.06 -0.04 -3.76
CA GLY A 29 -6.82 -1.21 -2.92
C GLY A 29 -6.32 -2.42 -3.71
N GLN A 30 -6.26 -2.33 -5.05
CA GLN A 30 -5.87 -3.44 -5.92
C GLN A 30 -4.37 -3.49 -6.22
N CYS A 31 -3.57 -2.51 -5.81
CA CYS A 31 -2.12 -2.58 -6.05
C CYS A 31 -1.52 -3.79 -5.35
N MET A 32 -0.71 -4.52 -6.10
CA MET A 32 0.04 -5.65 -5.57
C MET A 32 1.45 -5.20 -5.19
N PRO A 33 1.99 -5.68 -4.07
CA PRO A 33 3.37 -5.35 -3.65
C PRO A 33 4.41 -5.90 -4.64
N LYS A 34 4.05 -6.90 -5.46
CA LYS A 34 4.92 -7.43 -6.54
C LYS A 34 5.19 -6.45 -7.69
N TRP A 35 4.44 -5.35 -7.78
CA TRP A 35 4.65 -4.34 -8.82
C TRP A 35 5.80 -3.38 -8.53
N VAL A 36 6.33 -3.42 -7.31
CA VAL A 36 7.54 -2.69 -6.95
C VAL A 36 8.69 -3.69 -6.90
N THR A 37 9.68 -3.51 -7.75
CA THR A 37 10.90 -4.33 -7.75
C THR A 37 11.87 -3.80 -6.71
N PHE A 38 12.22 -4.66 -5.77
CA PHE A 38 13.18 -4.36 -4.73
C PHE A 38 14.54 -4.93 -5.11
N TYR A 39 15.54 -4.07 -5.21
CA TYR A 39 16.90 -4.47 -5.52
C TYR A 39 17.76 -4.31 -4.27
N SER A 40 18.56 -5.34 -3.98
CA SER A 40 19.70 -5.21 -3.07
C SER A 40 20.87 -4.59 -3.84
N THR A 41 21.55 -3.62 -3.23
CA THR A 41 22.76 -3.03 -3.81
C THR A 41 23.97 -3.88 -3.43
N PRO A 42 24.71 -4.45 -4.40
CA PRO A 42 25.95 -5.19 -4.13
C PRO A 42 26.94 -4.32 -3.35
N GLY A 43 27.62 -4.89 -2.36
CA GLY A 43 28.56 -4.17 -1.49
C GLY A 43 27.91 -3.37 -0.35
N SER A 44 26.63 -3.02 -0.47
CA SER A 44 25.91 -2.28 0.57
C SER A 44 25.04 -3.19 1.47
N ASN A 45 24.58 -4.33 0.95
CA ASN A 45 23.83 -5.36 1.70
C ASN A 45 22.71 -4.85 2.64
N ILE A 46 22.08 -3.71 2.31
CA ILE A 46 20.85 -3.25 2.96
C ILE A 46 19.67 -3.70 2.10
N PRO A 47 18.99 -4.80 2.46
CA PRO A 47 17.77 -5.16 1.77
C PRO A 47 16.66 -4.14 2.12
N PRO A 48 15.93 -3.61 1.13
CA PRO A 48 14.73 -2.84 1.41
C PRO A 48 13.67 -3.72 2.09
N VAL A 49 13.24 -3.32 3.28
CA VAL A 49 12.17 -4.01 4.01
C VAL A 49 10.83 -3.42 3.60
N LYS A 50 9.98 -4.23 2.96
CA LYS A 50 8.59 -3.86 2.65
C LYS A 50 7.67 -4.24 3.82
N LYS A 51 6.91 -3.28 4.32
CA LYS A 51 5.92 -3.46 5.38
C LYS A 51 4.57 -2.93 4.91
N MET A 52 3.62 -3.82 4.68
CA MET A 52 2.24 -3.42 4.40
C MET A 52 1.66 -2.74 5.63
N ARG A 53 1.00 -1.60 5.41
CA ARG A 53 0.32 -0.82 6.45
C ARG A 53 -1.19 -1.00 6.31
N PRO A 54 -1.96 -0.71 7.37
CA PRO A 54 -3.41 -0.65 7.27
C PRO A 54 -3.82 0.27 6.11
N ASN A 55 -4.90 -0.11 5.44
CA ASN A 55 -5.45 0.67 4.35
C ASN A 55 -5.91 2.05 4.85
N SER A 56 -5.92 3.03 3.97
CA SER A 56 -6.49 4.34 4.29
C SER A 56 -7.99 4.21 4.60
N LEU A 57 -8.59 5.22 5.22
CA LEU A 57 -10.05 5.33 5.39
C LEU A 57 -10.81 5.18 4.05
N ALA A 58 -10.21 5.64 2.95
CA ALA A 58 -10.72 5.45 1.59
C ALA A 58 -10.51 4.04 1.01
N GLY A 59 -10.08 3.05 1.79
CA GLY A 59 -9.82 1.67 1.34
C GLY A 59 -8.54 1.45 0.52
N CYS A 60 -7.69 2.47 0.34
CA CYS A 60 -6.47 2.37 -0.44
C CYS A 60 -5.34 1.64 0.29
N ARG A 61 -4.59 0.79 -0.42
CA ARG A 61 -3.45 0.05 0.15
C ARG A 61 -2.28 0.99 0.40
N ARG A 62 -1.62 0.81 1.55
CA ARG A 62 -0.42 1.55 1.93
C ARG A 62 0.72 0.58 2.20
N MET A 63 1.92 0.92 1.75
CA MET A 63 3.12 0.12 1.94
C MET A 63 4.25 1.02 2.39
N SER A 64 4.81 0.77 3.57
CA SER A 64 6.04 1.40 4.00
C SER A 64 7.23 0.59 3.48
N ILE A 65 8.20 1.27 2.91
CA ILE A 65 9.51 0.69 2.59
C ILE A 65 10.51 1.29 3.54
N ILE A 66 11.35 0.46 4.14
CA ILE A 66 12.33 0.86 5.14
C ILE A 66 13.69 0.39 4.64
N CYS A 67 14.62 1.32 4.45
CA CYS A 67 16.04 1.03 4.39
C CYS A 67 16.60 1.23 5.80
N THR A 68 17.06 0.15 6.43
CA THR A 68 17.70 0.22 7.74
C THR A 68 19.17 0.57 7.55
N THR A 69 19.64 1.60 8.24
CA THR A 69 21.08 1.92 8.23
C THR A 69 21.83 0.93 9.10
N PRO A 70 22.89 0.29 8.59
CA PRO A 70 23.69 -0.63 9.37
C PRO A 70 24.51 0.13 10.43
N PRO A 71 24.88 -0.51 11.54
CA PRO A 71 25.54 0.14 12.67
C PRO A 71 26.91 0.76 12.34
N HIS A 72 27.54 0.34 11.24
CA HIS A 72 28.83 0.86 10.76
C HIS A 72 28.68 2.04 9.77
N ALA A 73 27.46 2.42 9.41
CA ALA A 73 27.19 3.51 8.48
C ALA A 73 26.44 4.66 9.17
N ASN A 74 26.69 5.89 8.73
CA ASN A 74 26.04 7.06 9.29
C ASN A 74 24.66 7.32 8.66
N LYS A 75 24.48 6.96 7.37
CA LYS A 75 23.25 7.24 6.63
C LYS A 75 22.92 6.11 5.66
N SER A 76 21.63 5.83 5.50
CA SER A 76 21.10 5.06 4.38
C SER A 76 20.48 5.99 3.35
N PHE A 77 20.56 5.55 2.11
CA PHE A 77 20.05 6.22 0.93
C PHE A 77 19.01 5.31 0.29
N MET A 78 17.86 5.90 0.01
CA MET A 78 16.82 5.25 -0.79
C MET A 78 16.73 5.94 -2.15
N THR A 79 16.68 5.13 -3.21
CA THR A 79 16.44 5.60 -4.58
C THR A 79 15.24 4.89 -5.19
N PHE A 80 14.46 5.64 -5.95
CA PHE A 80 13.33 5.13 -6.71
C PHE A 80 13.65 5.11 -8.20
N ASN A 81 13.19 4.08 -8.91
CA ASN A 81 13.29 3.96 -10.36
C ASN A 81 14.72 4.07 -10.92
N GLY A 82 15.74 3.72 -10.13
CA GLY A 82 17.14 3.86 -10.53
C GLY A 82 17.62 5.30 -10.63
N SER A 83 16.87 6.28 -10.10
CA SER A 83 17.33 7.66 -10.02
C SER A 83 18.42 7.77 -8.95
N VAL A 84 19.69 7.63 -9.39
CA VAL A 84 20.88 7.78 -8.55
C VAL A 84 21.12 9.26 -8.19
N ASN A 85 20.56 10.21 -8.96
CA ASN A 85 20.85 11.63 -8.84
C ASN A 85 20.05 12.38 -7.76
N ASN A 86 19.15 11.71 -7.02
CA ASN A 86 18.51 12.32 -5.87
C ASN A 86 18.25 11.31 -4.74
N PRO A 87 19.30 10.61 -4.29
CA PRO A 87 19.17 9.60 -3.24
C PRO A 87 18.85 10.33 -1.94
N TRP A 88 17.90 9.82 -1.16
CA TRP A 88 17.52 10.48 0.09
C TRP A 88 18.31 9.94 1.27
N PRO A 89 19.27 10.74 1.81
CA PRO A 89 19.97 10.37 3.03
C PRO A 89 19.05 10.47 4.24
N ALA A 90 18.96 9.39 5.01
CA ALA A 90 18.34 9.38 6.33
C ALA A 90 19.02 8.34 7.23
N VAL A 91 18.95 8.54 8.55
CA VAL A 91 19.43 7.53 9.53
C VAL A 91 18.60 6.25 9.46
N ASN A 92 17.36 6.32 8.97
CA ASN A 92 16.59 5.19 8.47
C ASN A 92 15.68 5.71 7.35
N ALA A 93 16.02 5.44 6.09
CA ALA A 93 15.20 5.94 4.99
C ALA A 93 13.87 5.18 4.95
N THR A 94 12.79 5.85 5.35
CA THR A 94 11.43 5.28 5.30
C THR A 94 10.60 6.00 4.27
N ALA A 95 9.99 5.24 3.37
CA ALA A 95 9.11 5.73 2.33
C ALA A 95 7.72 5.15 2.47
N LEU A 96 6.70 6.01 2.55
CA LEU A 96 5.31 5.58 2.52
C LEU A 96 4.79 5.63 1.08
N LEU A 97 4.50 4.46 0.54
CA LEU A 97 3.80 4.29 -0.72
C LEU A 97 2.30 4.16 -0.48
N GLU A 98 1.54 4.84 -1.32
CA GLU A 98 0.09 4.77 -1.36
C GLU A 98 -0.32 4.29 -2.75
N CYS A 99 -1.16 3.28 -2.78
CA CYS A 99 -1.76 2.84 -4.03
C CYS A 99 -2.82 3.85 -4.45
N HIS A 100 -2.82 4.19 -5.74
CA HIS A 100 -3.82 5.05 -6.35
C HIS A 100 -4.78 4.25 -7.27
N PRO A 101 -5.92 4.83 -7.67
CA PRO A 101 -6.92 4.18 -8.53
C PRO A 101 -6.38 3.71 -9.89
N ASP A 102 -5.30 4.31 -10.37
CA ASP A 102 -4.59 3.92 -11.59
C ASP A 102 -3.73 2.66 -11.42
N LYS A 103 -3.84 1.98 -10.27
CA LYS A 103 -3.12 0.75 -9.97
C LYS A 103 -1.60 0.99 -9.95
N LYS A 104 -1.14 2.15 -9.48
CA LYS A 104 0.29 2.42 -9.28
C LYS A 104 0.57 2.82 -7.84
N TRP A 105 1.79 2.53 -7.41
CA TRP A 105 2.30 2.96 -6.13
C TRP A 105 2.88 4.35 -6.25
N TYR A 106 2.35 5.29 -5.46
CA TYR A 106 2.85 6.65 -5.38
C TYR A 106 3.55 6.87 -4.07
N PHE A 107 4.73 7.45 -4.15
CA PHE A 107 5.43 8.02 -3.03
C PHE A 107 5.17 9.54 -3.00
N ARG A 108 4.77 10.08 -1.86
CA ARG A 108 4.55 11.53 -1.68
C ARG A 108 5.58 12.11 -0.71
N ARG A 109 6.27 13.18 -1.12
CA ARG A 109 7.10 14.01 -0.22
C ARG A 109 6.79 15.47 -0.47
N GLY A 110 6.27 16.11 0.56
CA GLY A 110 5.76 17.48 0.47
C GLY A 110 4.74 17.60 -0.68
N PRO A 111 4.95 18.54 -1.63
CA PRO A 111 4.06 18.74 -2.76
C PRO A 111 4.27 17.73 -3.89
N SER A 112 5.41 17.03 -3.92
CA SER A 112 5.77 16.15 -5.02
C SER A 112 5.21 14.74 -4.85
N LYS A 113 4.71 14.16 -5.94
CA LYS A 113 4.27 12.76 -6.03
C LYS A 113 5.08 12.05 -7.10
N PHE A 114 5.60 10.88 -6.76
CA PHE A 114 6.43 10.06 -7.64
C PHE A 114 5.84 8.66 -7.77
N VAL A 115 5.75 8.15 -9.00
CA VAL A 115 5.40 6.73 -9.22
C VAL A 115 6.61 5.87 -8.89
N VAL A 116 6.44 4.86 -8.06
CA VAL A 116 7.51 3.93 -7.67
C VAL A 116 7.31 2.59 -8.36
N LYS A 117 8.25 2.24 -9.24
CA LYS A 117 8.36 0.94 -9.93
C LYS A 117 9.50 0.10 -9.38
N SER A 118 10.59 0.74 -8.95
CA SER A 118 11.69 0.04 -8.30
C SER A 118 12.29 0.84 -7.16
N VAL A 119 12.92 0.11 -6.22
CA VAL A 119 13.51 0.67 -5.02
C VAL A 119 14.88 0.03 -4.80
N ARG A 120 15.87 0.88 -4.51
CA ARG A 120 17.21 0.47 -4.09
C ARG A 120 17.58 1.17 -2.79
N CYS A 121 18.15 0.40 -1.87
CA CYS A 121 18.75 0.90 -0.64
C CYS A 121 20.27 0.74 -0.73
N PHE A 122 21.01 1.73 -0.27
CA PHE A 122 22.45 1.64 -0.05
C PHE A 122 22.85 2.54 1.12
N TRP A 123 24.05 2.37 1.65
CA TRP A 123 24.65 3.25 2.65
C TRP A 123 25.91 3.91 2.10
N GLY A 124 26.31 5.00 2.75
CA GLY A 124 27.54 5.73 2.50
C GLY A 124 27.87 6.64 3.67
#